data_AF-A0A435A5Q1-F1
#
_entry.id   AF-A0A435A5Q1-F1
#
_cell.length_a   1.000
_cell.length_b   1.000
_cell.length_c   1.000
_cell.angle_alpha   90.00
_cell.angle_beta   90.00
_cell.angle_gamma   90.00
#
_symmetry.space_group_name_H-M   'P 1'
#
loop_
_entity.id
_entity.type
_entity.pdbx_description
1 polymer ?
#
loop_
_entity_poly.entity_id
_entity_poly.type
_entity_poly.pdbx_seq_one_letter_code
_entity_poly.pdbx_strand_id
1 'polypeptide(L)'
;ERQRAGKVRHSILHVDIDLTTGALAAGPFATAHDASLSLKLDQEGIRVSDLKARLFGGALTGLFELKNNDGTGLFSGQMKLAGADLSALLPNAGLSGSGDVSTALSTSGKSVDAMAAALSGSGTATLRGLTIAGVNPDAFPAFVEKADSIGRDIDAAKTAGFAPEIAANGNFAAKDTEIAFTVAGGTLRAPPISLDNPAATLSADVTANLNASTVSAKGA
;
A
#
# COMPACT_ATOMS: atom_id res chain seq x y z
N GLU A 1 -55.62 -25.63 -32.45
CA GLU A 1 -54.28 -25.43 -31.88
C GLU A 1 -54.37 -24.88 -30.46
N ARG A 2 -53.63 -25.45 -29.50
CA ARG A 2 -53.46 -24.86 -28.16
C ARG A 2 -51.97 -24.65 -27.92
N GLN A 3 -51.55 -23.39 -27.87
CA GLN A 3 -50.20 -22.97 -27.50
C GLN A 3 -49.92 -23.39 -26.05
N ARG A 4 -48.90 -24.23 -25.83
CA ARG A 4 -48.26 -24.37 -24.52
C ARG A 4 -47.05 -23.44 -24.51
N ALA A 5 -47.20 -22.30 -23.85
CA ALA A 5 -46.09 -21.44 -23.49
C ALA A 5 -45.16 -22.20 -22.53
N GLY A 6 -43.97 -22.56 -23.01
CA GLY A 6 -42.91 -23.08 -22.17
C GLY A 6 -42.46 -21.99 -21.20
N LYS A 7 -42.75 -22.18 -19.91
CA LYS A 7 -42.23 -21.34 -18.83
C LYS A 7 -40.71 -21.54 -18.77
N VAL A 8 -39.96 -20.62 -19.37
CA VAL A 8 -38.51 -20.56 -19.24
C VAL A 8 -38.21 -20.33 -17.75
N ARG A 9 -37.76 -21.38 -17.07
CA ARG A 9 -37.20 -21.25 -15.72
C ARG A 9 -35.86 -20.56 -15.86
N HIS A 10 -35.82 -19.26 -15.59
CA HIS A 10 -34.56 -18.57 -15.34
C HIS A 10 -33.96 -19.22 -14.09
N SER A 11 -32.95 -20.06 -14.29
CA SER A 11 -32.11 -20.54 -13.20
C SER A 11 -31.46 -19.32 -12.57
N ILE A 12 -31.92 -18.95 -11.37
CA ILE A 12 -31.25 -17.94 -10.58
C ILE A 12 -29.94 -18.58 -10.13
N LEU A 13 -28.82 -18.17 -10.75
CA LEU A 13 -27.52 -18.68 -10.38
C LEU A 13 -27.24 -18.23 -8.96
N HIS A 14 -27.16 -19.19 -8.05
CA HIS A 14 -26.79 -19.01 -6.67
C HIS A 14 -25.70 -20.03 -6.38
N VAL A 15 -24.53 -19.53 -6.03
CA VAL A 15 -23.32 -20.32 -5.86
C VAL A 15 -22.62 -19.85 -4.60
N ASP A 16 -22.44 -20.76 -3.66
CA ASP A 16 -21.60 -20.59 -2.48
C ASP A 16 -20.41 -21.54 -2.62
N ILE A 17 -19.19 -21.02 -2.51
CA ILE A 17 -17.94 -21.76 -2.67
C ILE A 17 -17.01 -21.39 -1.52
N ASP A 18 -16.57 -22.39 -0.77
CA ASP A 18 -15.38 -22.25 0.08
C ASP A 18 -14.14 -22.67 -0.72
N LEU A 19 -13.18 -21.76 -0.84
CA LEU A 19 -11.95 -21.97 -1.59
C LEU A 19 -10.76 -22.05 -0.64
N THR A 20 -9.88 -23.02 -0.85
CA THR A 20 -8.54 -23.07 -0.25
C THR A 20 -7.52 -23.36 -1.36
N THR A 21 -6.49 -22.54 -1.47
CA THR A 21 -5.46 -22.64 -2.52
C THR A 21 -4.09 -22.25 -2.00
N GLY A 22 -3.03 -22.89 -2.51
CA GLY A 22 -1.65 -22.52 -2.18
C GLY A 22 -1.24 -21.15 -2.76
N ALA A 23 -1.88 -20.68 -3.83
CA ALA A 23 -1.64 -19.38 -4.43
C ALA A 23 -2.92 -18.77 -5.00
N LEU A 24 -3.11 -17.47 -4.76
CA LEU A 24 -4.18 -16.64 -5.29
C LEU A 24 -3.57 -15.40 -5.96
N ALA A 25 -3.66 -15.34 -7.28
CA ALA A 25 -3.16 -14.20 -8.05
C ALA A 25 -4.24 -13.11 -8.16
N ALA A 26 -3.89 -11.88 -7.80
CA ALA A 26 -4.69 -10.67 -8.00
C ALA A 26 -4.14 -9.90 -9.21
N GLY A 27 -4.33 -10.45 -10.41
CA GLY A 27 -3.79 -9.88 -11.65
C GLY A 27 -2.25 -9.70 -11.60
N PRO A 28 -1.70 -8.67 -12.27
CA PRO A 28 -0.26 -8.39 -12.21
C PRO A 28 0.19 -7.76 -10.87
N PHE A 29 -0.73 -7.47 -9.95
CA PHE A 29 -0.46 -6.62 -8.79
C PHE A 29 0.13 -7.38 -7.60
N ALA A 30 -0.35 -8.60 -7.34
CA ALA A 30 0.08 -9.38 -6.19
C ALA A 30 -0.26 -10.87 -6.36
N THR A 31 0.55 -11.72 -5.73
CA THR A 31 0.19 -13.10 -5.46
C THR A 31 0.16 -13.31 -3.95
N ALA A 32 -0.99 -13.72 -3.44
CA ALA A 32 -1.12 -14.15 -2.05
C ALA A 32 -0.97 -15.67 -1.96
N HIS A 33 -0.43 -16.14 -0.85
CA HIS A 33 -0.16 -17.56 -0.59
C HIS A 33 -1.05 -18.09 0.53
N ASP A 34 -1.23 -19.41 0.58
CA ASP A 34 -2.02 -20.09 1.62
C ASP A 34 -3.40 -19.44 1.83
N ALA A 35 -4.10 -19.20 0.71
CA ALA A 35 -5.32 -18.42 0.70
C ALA A 35 -6.54 -19.29 0.99
N SER A 36 -7.41 -18.82 1.89
CA SER A 36 -8.75 -19.33 2.12
C SER A 36 -9.77 -18.21 2.05
N LEU A 37 -10.94 -18.45 1.44
CA LEU A 37 -12.04 -17.49 1.36
C LEU A 37 -13.38 -18.18 1.14
N SER A 38 -14.48 -17.50 1.46
CA SER A 38 -15.83 -17.89 1.07
C SER A 38 -16.33 -16.93 -0.01
N LEU A 39 -16.75 -17.48 -1.14
CA LEU A 39 -17.27 -16.76 -2.30
C LEU A 39 -18.77 -17.05 -2.43
N LYS A 40 -19.57 -15.99 -2.44
CA LYS A 40 -21.00 -16.03 -2.76
C LYS A 40 -21.24 -15.29 -4.07
N LEU A 41 -21.98 -15.89 -4.97
CA LEU A 41 -22.47 -15.28 -6.21
C LEU A 41 -23.99 -15.47 -6.28
N ASP A 42 -24.72 -14.36 -6.36
CA ASP A 42 -26.16 -14.34 -6.52
C ASP A 42 -26.62 -13.16 -7.42
N GLN A 43 -27.91 -12.84 -7.41
CA GLN A 43 -28.47 -11.73 -8.21
C GLN A 43 -27.98 -10.35 -7.77
N GLU A 44 -27.55 -10.19 -6.51
CA GLU A 44 -27.03 -8.93 -5.98
C GLU A 44 -25.58 -8.69 -6.43
N GLY A 45 -24.85 -9.76 -6.74
CA GLY A 45 -23.49 -9.71 -7.24
C GLY A 45 -22.58 -10.77 -6.63
N ILE A 46 -21.31 -10.43 -6.52
CA ILE A 46 -20.25 -11.25 -5.92
C ILE A 46 -19.95 -10.71 -4.53
N ARG A 47 -19.85 -11.60 -3.56
CA ARG A 47 -19.34 -11.30 -2.22
C ARG A 47 -18.24 -12.29 -1.88
N VAL A 48 -17.13 -11.78 -1.35
CA VAL A 48 -16.11 -12.58 -0.70
C VAL A 48 -16.01 -12.20 0.76
N SER A 49 -16.09 -13.20 1.62
CA SER A 49 -15.88 -13.08 3.05
C SER A 49 -14.75 -13.98 3.51
N ASP A 50 -14.30 -13.75 4.74
CA ASP A 50 -13.34 -14.62 5.43
C ASP A 50 -12.04 -14.84 4.65
N LEU A 51 -11.65 -13.87 3.79
CA LEU A 51 -10.38 -13.92 3.10
C LEU A 51 -9.29 -13.95 4.18
N LYS A 52 -8.44 -14.97 4.12
CA LYS A 52 -7.20 -15.12 4.88
C LYS A 52 -6.14 -15.59 3.91
N ALA A 53 -4.97 -14.95 3.92
CA ALA A 53 -3.85 -15.36 3.10
C ALA A 53 -2.53 -14.83 3.68
N ARG A 54 -1.41 -15.19 3.05
CA ARG A 54 -0.08 -14.64 3.30
C ARG A 54 0.32 -13.75 2.14
N LEU A 55 0.77 -12.53 2.44
CA LEU A 55 1.17 -11.57 1.42
C LEU A 55 2.36 -10.75 1.93
N PHE A 56 3.44 -10.68 1.16
CA PHE A 56 4.70 -10.00 1.54
C PHE A 56 5.21 -10.39 2.94
N GLY A 57 5.12 -11.68 3.30
CA GLY A 57 5.50 -12.16 4.65
C GLY A 57 4.51 -11.82 5.77
N GLY A 58 3.46 -11.04 5.49
CA GLY A 58 2.39 -10.67 6.42
C GLY A 58 1.13 -11.52 6.30
N ALA A 59 0.23 -11.40 7.27
CA ALA A 59 -1.09 -12.02 7.27
C ALA A 59 -2.12 -11.06 6.67
N LEU A 60 -2.67 -11.44 5.52
CA LEU A 60 -3.75 -10.72 4.84
C LEU A 60 -5.10 -11.23 5.31
N THR A 61 -6.00 -10.32 5.64
CA THR A 61 -7.42 -10.59 5.89
C THR A 61 -8.30 -9.60 5.16
N GLY A 62 -9.52 -9.97 4.80
CA GLY A 62 -10.43 -9.02 4.19
C GLY A 62 -11.78 -9.57 3.76
N LEU A 63 -12.56 -8.68 3.18
CA LEU A 63 -13.83 -8.95 2.54
C LEU A 63 -14.05 -7.96 1.40
N PHE A 64 -14.81 -8.36 0.39
CA PHE A 64 -15.16 -7.48 -0.72
C PHE A 64 -16.50 -7.85 -1.32
N GLU A 65 -17.14 -6.86 -1.94
CA GLU A 65 -18.41 -6.99 -2.63
C GLU A 65 -18.32 -6.27 -3.98
N LEU A 66 -18.86 -6.91 -5.00
CA LEU A 66 -18.96 -6.36 -6.35
C LEU A 66 -20.38 -6.57 -6.86
N LYS A 67 -21.09 -5.48 -7.12
CA LYS A 67 -22.43 -5.48 -7.71
C LYS A 67 -22.41 -4.91 -9.12
N ASN A 68 -23.37 -5.31 -9.93
CA ASN A 68 -23.68 -4.64 -11.19
C ASN A 68 -25.07 -4.01 -11.09
N ASN A 69 -25.14 -2.70 -11.33
CA ASN A 69 -26.39 -1.95 -11.40
C ASN A 69 -26.51 -1.30 -12.78
N ASP A 70 -27.35 -1.87 -13.65
CA ASP A 70 -27.59 -1.38 -15.02
C ASP A 70 -26.30 -1.12 -15.82
N GLY A 71 -25.34 -2.04 -15.74
CA GLY A 71 -24.04 -1.92 -16.43
C GLY A 71 -23.01 -1.06 -15.69
N THR A 72 -23.34 -0.55 -14.50
CA THR A 72 -22.40 0.14 -13.60
C THR A 72 -21.91 -0.83 -12.53
N GLY A 73 -20.61 -1.09 -12.48
CA GLY A 73 -19.99 -1.84 -11.40
C GLY A 73 -19.94 -1.01 -10.12
N LEU A 74 -20.25 -1.61 -8.98
CA LEU A 74 -20.06 -1.04 -7.64
C LEU A 74 -19.19 -1.99 -6.84
N PHE A 75 -18.02 -1.55 -6.44
CA PHE A 75 -17.10 -2.33 -5.61
C PHE A 75 -16.94 -1.68 -4.24
N SER A 76 -16.90 -2.49 -3.20
CA SER A 76 -16.47 -2.11 -1.86
C SER A 76 -15.62 -3.22 -1.27
N GLY A 77 -14.63 -2.85 -0.46
CA GLY A 77 -13.75 -3.82 0.17
C GLY A 77 -13.10 -3.27 1.43
N GLN A 78 -12.83 -4.18 2.37
CA GLN A 78 -12.05 -3.91 3.56
C GLN A 78 -10.91 -4.94 3.62
N MET A 79 -9.71 -4.47 3.91
CA MET A 79 -8.51 -5.30 3.96
C MET A 79 -7.64 -4.90 5.13
N LYS A 80 -7.02 -5.90 5.76
CA LYS A 80 -5.97 -5.72 6.74
C LYS A 80 -4.80 -6.64 6.40
N LEU A 81 -3.61 -6.07 6.29
CA LEU A 81 -2.35 -6.78 6.15
C LEU A 81 -1.55 -6.54 7.43
N ALA A 82 -1.23 -7.57 8.19
CA ALA A 82 -0.48 -7.46 9.44
C ALA A 82 0.91 -8.05 9.30
N GLY A 83 1.94 -7.32 9.74
CA GLY A 83 3.33 -7.78 9.79
C GLY A 83 3.94 -8.06 8.42
N ALA A 84 3.62 -7.27 7.40
CA ALA A 84 4.29 -7.37 6.10
C ALA A 84 5.76 -6.93 6.22
N ASP A 85 6.65 -7.66 5.57
CA ASP A 85 8.07 -7.28 5.47
C ASP A 85 8.22 -6.12 4.48
N LEU A 86 8.75 -4.99 4.95
CA LEU A 86 8.93 -3.80 4.13
C LEU A 86 9.93 -4.01 2.98
N SER A 87 10.93 -4.86 3.19
CA SER A 87 11.94 -5.20 2.18
C SER A 87 11.35 -6.04 1.05
N ALA A 88 10.35 -6.88 1.37
CA ALA A 88 9.60 -7.65 0.37
C ALA A 88 8.56 -6.78 -0.35
N LEU A 89 7.94 -5.83 0.36
CA LEU A 89 6.92 -4.93 -0.19
C LEU A 89 7.52 -3.86 -1.11
N LEU A 90 8.66 -3.27 -0.72
CA LEU A 90 9.34 -2.17 -1.41
C LEU A 90 10.78 -2.60 -1.73
N PRO A 91 10.98 -3.55 -2.64
CA PRO A 91 12.31 -4.03 -2.98
C PRO A 91 13.16 -2.87 -3.51
N ASN A 92 14.42 -2.82 -3.07
CA ASN A 92 15.40 -1.79 -3.43
C ASN A 92 15.12 -0.38 -2.90
N ALA A 93 14.12 -0.18 -2.04
CA ALA A 93 13.86 1.13 -1.43
C ALA A 93 14.83 1.48 -0.28
N GLY A 94 15.74 0.56 0.10
CA GLY A 94 16.61 0.74 1.26
C GLY A 94 15.86 0.71 2.60
N LEU A 95 14.64 0.16 2.61
CA LEU A 95 13.78 0.09 3.79
C LEU A 95 13.76 -1.34 4.33
N SER A 96 13.87 -1.47 5.65
CA SER A 96 13.62 -2.71 6.37
C SER A 96 12.73 -2.49 7.58
N GLY A 97 12.20 -3.57 8.14
CA GLY A 97 11.24 -3.55 9.24
C GLY A 97 9.93 -4.20 8.83
N SER A 98 8.86 -3.91 9.56
CA SER A 98 7.54 -4.47 9.28
C SER A 98 6.45 -3.40 9.21
N GLY A 99 5.39 -3.69 8.45
CA GLY A 99 4.25 -2.82 8.26
C GLY A 99 2.92 -3.52 8.52
N ASP A 100 2.01 -2.84 9.20
CA ASP A 100 0.59 -3.15 9.17
C ASP A 100 -0.13 -2.15 8.27
N VAL A 101 -1.13 -2.62 7.52
CA VAL A 101 -2.02 -1.75 6.73
C VAL A 101 -3.45 -2.18 7.00
N SER A 102 -4.35 -1.22 7.22
CA SER A 102 -5.79 -1.43 7.26
C SER A 102 -6.47 -0.42 6.35
N THR A 103 -7.37 -0.86 5.47
CA THR A 103 -8.04 0.04 4.53
C THR A 103 -9.47 -0.38 4.23
N ALA A 104 -10.31 0.61 3.96
CA ALA A 104 -11.63 0.44 3.38
C ALA A 104 -11.68 1.27 2.09
N LEU A 105 -11.99 0.60 0.98
CA LEU A 105 -12.02 1.19 -0.36
C LEU A 105 -13.36 0.93 -1.02
N SER A 106 -13.79 1.87 -1.87
CA SER A 106 -14.96 1.71 -2.71
C SER A 106 -14.81 2.46 -4.03
N THR A 107 -15.55 1.99 -5.04
CA THR A 107 -15.57 2.63 -6.35
C THR A 107 -16.83 2.27 -7.12
N SER A 108 -17.17 3.07 -8.12
CA SER A 108 -18.16 2.73 -9.13
C SER A 108 -17.73 3.18 -10.53
N GLY A 109 -18.15 2.45 -11.55
CA GLY A 109 -17.79 2.77 -12.92
C GLY A 109 -18.35 1.79 -13.94
N LYS A 110 -18.39 2.23 -15.21
CA LYS A 110 -18.82 1.39 -16.35
C LYS A 110 -17.68 0.58 -16.97
N SER A 111 -16.45 0.80 -16.51
CA SER A 111 -15.24 0.08 -16.91
C SER A 111 -14.29 -0.02 -15.72
N VAL A 112 -13.30 -0.92 -15.82
CA VAL A 112 -12.24 -1.04 -14.80
C VAL A 112 -11.45 0.25 -14.66
N ASP A 113 -11.12 0.92 -15.77
CA ASP A 113 -10.41 2.21 -15.74
C ASP A 113 -11.23 3.31 -15.05
N ALA A 114 -12.54 3.37 -15.32
CA ALA A 114 -13.44 4.31 -14.65
C ALA A 114 -13.53 4.01 -13.15
N MET A 115 -13.55 2.73 -12.76
CA MET A 115 -13.52 2.32 -11.36
C MET A 115 -12.18 2.66 -10.70
N ALA A 116 -11.04 2.47 -11.36
CA ALA A 116 -9.75 2.87 -10.82
C ALA A 116 -9.69 4.40 -10.60
N ALA A 117 -10.13 5.17 -11.60
CA ALA A 117 -10.19 6.63 -11.54
C ALA A 117 -11.20 7.16 -10.50
N ALA A 118 -12.23 6.41 -10.15
CA ALA A 118 -13.22 6.76 -9.13
C ALA A 118 -12.92 6.15 -7.75
N LEU A 119 -11.80 5.44 -7.60
CA LEU A 119 -11.46 4.77 -6.35
C LEU A 119 -11.33 5.78 -5.21
N SER A 120 -11.99 5.47 -4.11
CA SER A 120 -12.07 6.29 -2.92
C SER A 120 -11.97 5.45 -1.66
N GLY A 121 -11.57 6.06 -0.54
CA GLY A 121 -11.53 5.39 0.74
C GLY A 121 -10.50 5.96 1.69
N SER A 122 -10.16 5.17 2.71
CA SER A 122 -9.19 5.57 3.72
C SER A 122 -8.53 4.35 4.36
N GLY A 123 -7.49 4.61 5.14
CA GLY A 123 -6.82 3.57 5.89
C GLY A 123 -5.74 4.11 6.82
N THR A 124 -5.08 3.19 7.49
CA THR A 124 -3.92 3.42 8.32
C THR A 124 -2.79 2.48 7.93
N ALA A 125 -1.56 2.96 8.06
CA ALA A 125 -0.35 2.18 7.94
C ALA A 125 0.49 2.37 9.20
N THR A 126 0.88 1.28 9.86
CA THR A 126 1.78 1.32 11.01
C THR A 126 3.12 0.73 10.59
N LEU A 127 4.21 1.47 10.80
CA LEU A 127 5.57 1.01 10.54
C LEU A 127 6.24 0.68 11.87
N ARG A 128 6.84 -0.50 11.97
CA ARG A 128 7.53 -0.96 13.18
C ARG A 128 8.96 -1.38 12.91
N GLY A 129 9.87 -0.91 13.75
CA GLY A 129 11.31 -1.14 13.58
C GLY A 129 11.82 -0.68 12.22
N LEU A 130 11.26 0.41 11.68
CA LEU A 130 11.65 0.94 10.38
C LEU A 130 13.12 1.36 10.42
N THR A 131 13.89 0.84 9.47
CA THR A 131 15.26 1.30 9.22
C THR A 131 15.40 1.75 7.79
N ILE A 132 15.99 2.94 7.58
CA ILE A 132 16.26 3.52 6.27
C ILE A 132 17.79 3.49 6.08
N ALA A 133 18.25 2.64 5.18
CA ALA A 133 19.65 2.58 4.80
C ALA A 133 20.05 3.84 4.02
N GLY A 134 21.28 4.29 4.17
CA GLY A 134 21.79 5.44 3.43
C GLY A 134 21.39 6.79 4.06
N VAL A 135 21.04 6.79 5.35
CA VAL A 135 20.70 8.00 6.09
C VAL A 135 21.37 7.93 7.45
N ASN A 136 22.33 8.81 7.69
CA ASN A 136 23.07 8.89 8.93
C ASN A 136 22.44 9.93 9.88
N PRO A 137 21.71 9.51 10.94
CA PRO A 137 21.10 10.44 11.88
C PRO A 137 22.13 11.22 12.70
N ASP A 138 23.36 10.72 12.80
CA ASP A 138 24.46 11.31 13.57
C ASP A 138 25.49 12.01 12.66
N ALA A 139 25.10 12.43 11.45
CA ALA A 139 26.01 13.02 10.46
C ALA A 139 26.58 14.39 10.88
N PHE A 140 25.87 15.13 11.74
CA PHE A 140 26.18 16.54 12.02
C PHE A 140 27.59 16.78 12.57
N PRO A 141 28.09 16.06 13.60
CA PRO A 141 29.47 16.20 14.05
C PRO A 141 30.51 15.94 12.96
N ALA A 142 30.30 14.93 12.10
CA ALA A 142 31.21 14.61 11.01
C ALA A 142 31.23 15.70 9.91
N PHE A 143 30.10 16.37 9.65
CA PHE A 143 30.09 17.54 8.78
C PHE A 143 30.94 18.68 9.35
N VAL A 144 30.80 18.96 10.66
CA VAL A 144 31.57 20.02 11.34
C VAL A 144 33.06 19.72 11.29
N GLU A 145 33.47 18.50 11.64
CA GLU A 145 34.87 18.07 11.58
C GLU A 145 35.46 18.23 10.17
N LYS A 146 34.71 17.82 9.14
CA LYS A 146 35.18 17.93 7.76
C LYS A 146 35.26 19.38 7.28
N ALA A 147 34.29 20.21 7.65
CA ALA A 147 34.30 21.64 7.35
C ALA A 147 35.47 22.35 8.04
N ASP A 148 35.73 22.05 9.32
CA ASP A 148 36.85 22.62 10.08
C ASP A 148 38.20 22.24 9.47
N SER A 149 38.34 21.03 8.93
CA SER A 149 39.57 20.60 8.23
C SER A 149 39.86 21.39 6.95
N ILE A 150 38.82 21.91 6.29
CA ILE A 150 38.93 22.78 5.10
C ILE A 150 39.21 24.22 5.54
N GLY A 151 38.69 24.62 6.70
CA GLY A 151 38.90 25.93 7.30
C GLY A 151 38.10 27.03 6.59
N ARG A 152 38.64 28.25 6.62
CA ARG A 152 37.91 29.47 6.20
C ARG A 152 37.46 29.51 4.75
N ASP A 153 38.08 28.70 3.89
CA ASP A 153 37.73 28.63 2.47
C ASP A 153 36.56 27.67 2.20
N ILE A 154 35.88 27.16 3.23
CA ILE A 154 34.70 26.31 3.07
C ILE A 154 33.60 27.04 2.27
N ASP A 155 33.05 26.34 1.29
CA ASP A 155 31.96 26.83 0.44
C ASP A 155 31.01 25.67 0.07
N ALA A 156 29.96 25.98 -0.68
CA ALA A 156 28.97 24.99 -1.09
C ALA A 156 29.56 23.90 -2.01
N ALA A 157 30.51 24.23 -2.88
CA ALA A 157 31.11 23.26 -3.80
C ALA A 157 31.99 22.26 -3.06
N LYS A 158 32.78 22.73 -2.10
CA LYS A 158 33.58 21.88 -1.22
C LYS A 158 32.71 21.05 -0.29
N THR A 159 31.62 21.62 0.22
CA THR A 159 30.62 20.89 1.03
C THR A 159 29.97 19.77 0.23
N ALA A 160 29.56 20.05 -1.02
CA ALA A 160 29.01 19.03 -1.92
C ALA A 160 29.99 17.89 -2.22
N GLY A 161 31.30 18.14 -2.08
CA GLY A 161 32.35 17.13 -2.26
C GLY A 161 32.46 16.08 -1.14
N PHE A 162 31.91 16.34 0.05
CA PHE A 162 31.95 15.39 1.17
C PHE A 162 30.59 15.09 1.80
N ALA A 163 29.63 16.01 1.72
CA ALA A 163 28.38 15.91 2.46
C ALA A 163 27.53 14.68 2.05
N PRO A 164 27.39 14.32 0.76
CA PRO A 164 26.61 13.15 0.38
C PRO A 164 27.14 11.84 0.99
N GLU A 165 28.47 11.68 1.05
CA GLU A 165 29.09 10.48 1.61
C GLU A 165 28.85 10.39 3.13
N ILE A 166 29.05 11.49 3.85
CA ILE A 166 28.81 11.54 5.30
C ILE A 166 27.32 11.35 5.64
N ALA A 167 26.42 11.98 4.86
CA ALA A 167 24.97 11.86 5.02
C ALA A 167 24.48 10.42 4.76
N ALA A 168 25.06 9.75 3.77
CA ALA A 168 24.67 8.40 3.38
C ALA A 168 25.33 7.30 4.22
N ASN A 169 26.36 7.62 5.00
CA ASN A 169 27.10 6.64 5.80
C ASN A 169 26.38 6.30 7.10
N GLY A 170 25.26 5.57 7.01
CA GLY A 170 24.53 5.14 8.18
C GLY A 170 23.14 4.60 7.86
N ASN A 171 22.45 4.26 8.94
CA ASN A 171 21.09 3.75 8.90
C ASN A 171 20.23 4.56 9.87
N PHE A 172 19.12 5.10 9.38
CA PHE A 172 18.16 5.82 10.21
C PHE A 172 17.16 4.83 10.79
N ALA A 173 17.31 4.51 12.07
CA ALA A 173 16.34 3.69 12.81
C ALA A 173 15.21 4.59 13.35
N ALA A 174 14.04 4.53 12.74
CA ALA A 174 12.88 5.31 13.16
C ALA A 174 12.12 4.62 14.30
N LYS A 175 11.50 5.41 15.16
CA LYS A 175 10.48 4.94 16.10
C LYS A 175 9.25 4.44 15.35
N ASP A 176 8.53 3.52 15.98
CA ASP A 176 7.25 3.03 15.48
C ASP A 176 6.30 4.21 15.21
N THR A 177 5.70 4.23 14.04
CA THR A 177 4.90 5.37 13.54
C THR A 177 3.62 4.85 12.90
N GLU A 178 2.50 5.54 13.16
CA GLU A 178 1.24 5.30 12.48
C GLU A 178 0.90 6.46 11.55
N ILE A 179 0.48 6.14 10.33
CA ILE A 179 0.22 7.08 9.24
C ILE A 179 -1.21 6.82 8.76
N ALA A 180 -2.09 7.80 8.93
CA ALA A 180 -3.40 7.79 8.30
C ALA A 180 -3.30 8.24 6.84
N PHE A 181 -4.08 7.63 5.95
CA PHE A 181 -4.16 8.02 4.55
C PHE A 181 -5.59 8.02 4.02
N THR A 182 -5.79 8.75 2.94
CA THR A 182 -7.03 8.78 2.15
C THR A 182 -6.74 8.35 0.72
N VAL A 183 -7.74 7.81 0.05
CA VAL A 183 -7.73 7.56 -1.38
C VAL A 183 -8.85 8.39 -1.99
N ALA A 184 -8.53 9.18 -3.02
CA ALA A 184 -9.51 9.96 -3.75
C ALA A 184 -9.09 10.02 -5.22
N GLY A 185 -10.00 9.64 -6.12
CA GLY A 185 -9.74 9.64 -7.56
C GLY A 185 -8.61 8.68 -7.96
N GLY A 186 -8.47 7.55 -7.25
CA GLY A 186 -7.33 6.62 -7.43
C GLY A 186 -5.98 7.18 -6.97
N THR A 187 -5.95 8.30 -6.25
CA THR A 187 -4.72 8.85 -5.66
C THR A 187 -4.73 8.69 -4.15
N LEU A 188 -3.72 8.04 -3.60
CA LEU A 188 -3.46 7.96 -2.17
C LEU A 188 -2.73 9.22 -1.69
N ARG A 189 -3.23 9.80 -0.60
CA ARG A 189 -2.65 10.97 0.07
C ARG A 189 -2.55 10.70 1.56
N ALA A 190 -1.38 11.00 2.13
CA ALA A 190 -1.15 11.05 3.57
C ALA A 190 -0.76 12.48 3.96
N PRO A 191 -0.98 12.89 5.22
CA PRO A 191 -0.31 14.07 5.78
C PRO A 191 1.22 13.92 5.70
N PRO A 192 1.98 15.03 5.82
CA PRO A 192 3.42 14.97 5.96
C PRO A 192 3.81 13.97 7.07
N ILE A 193 4.69 13.03 6.73
CA ILE A 193 5.13 11.97 7.64
C ILE A 193 6.35 12.49 8.39
N SER A 194 6.36 12.35 9.71
CA SER A 194 7.52 12.61 10.56
C SER A 194 8.00 11.29 11.16
N LEU A 195 9.26 10.95 10.90
CA LEU A 195 9.92 9.75 11.42
C LEU A 195 10.96 10.19 12.44
N ASP A 196 10.74 9.83 13.70
CA ASP A 196 11.61 10.25 14.79
C ASP A 196 12.70 9.23 15.07
N ASN A 197 13.94 9.71 15.26
CA ASN A 197 15.07 8.99 15.81
C ASN A 197 15.62 9.79 17.01
N PRO A 198 16.32 9.19 18.00
CA PRO A 198 16.89 9.94 19.12
C PRO A 198 17.80 11.13 18.74
N ALA A 199 18.49 11.05 17.60
CA ALA A 199 19.44 12.07 17.15
C ALA A 199 18.87 13.04 16.09
N ALA A 200 17.84 12.63 15.33
CA ALA A 200 17.27 13.44 14.25
C ALA A 200 15.81 13.08 13.94
N THR A 201 15.10 13.98 13.26
CA THR A 201 13.77 13.72 12.70
C THR A 201 13.84 13.83 11.19
N LEU A 202 13.29 12.84 10.49
CA LEU A 202 13.15 12.85 9.03
C LEU A 202 11.70 13.13 8.65
N SER A 203 11.47 14.09 7.76
CA SER A 203 10.14 14.42 7.24
C SER A 203 9.99 14.09 5.77
N ALA A 204 8.82 13.59 5.36
CA ALA A 204 8.53 13.29 3.96
C ALA A 204 7.06 13.51 3.59
N ASP A 205 6.84 14.09 2.41
CA ASP A 205 5.55 14.10 1.73
C ASP A 205 5.46 12.90 0.79
N VAL A 206 4.37 12.13 0.88
CA VAL A 206 4.15 10.94 0.05
C VAL A 206 2.82 11.05 -0.69
N THR A 207 2.84 10.76 -1.98
CA THR A 207 1.64 10.58 -2.80
C THR A 207 1.83 9.37 -3.70
N ALA A 208 0.80 8.54 -3.84
CA ALA A 208 0.81 7.43 -4.78
C ALA A 208 -0.39 7.53 -5.73
N ASN A 209 -0.13 7.37 -7.03
CA ASN A 209 -1.17 7.27 -8.04
C ASN A 209 -1.39 5.80 -8.38
N LEU A 210 -2.52 5.26 -7.93
CA LEU A 210 -2.87 3.85 -8.08
C LEU A 210 -3.27 3.51 -9.52
N ASN A 211 -3.72 4.50 -10.29
CA ASN A 211 -4.02 4.31 -11.72
C ASN A 211 -2.74 4.14 -12.54
N ALA A 212 -1.71 4.92 -12.20
CA ALA A 212 -0.43 4.91 -12.90
C ALA A 212 0.59 3.92 -12.30
N SER A 213 0.26 3.29 -11.15
CA SER A 213 1.20 2.49 -10.35
C SER A 213 2.50 3.26 -10.03
N THR A 214 2.38 4.55 -9.74
CA THR A 214 3.53 5.40 -9.40
C THR A 214 3.47 5.88 -7.95
N VAL A 215 4.65 5.98 -7.34
CA VAL A 215 4.84 6.54 -6.00
C VAL A 215 5.83 7.68 -6.10
N SER A 216 5.50 8.80 -5.47
CA SER A 216 6.37 9.95 -5.34
C SER A 216 6.57 10.26 -3.86
N ALA A 217 7.82 10.42 -3.45
CA ALA A 217 8.19 10.87 -2.13
C ALA A 217 9.11 12.08 -2.25
N LYS A 218 8.88 13.08 -1.41
CA LYS A 218 9.74 14.26 -1.30
C LYS A 218 10.12 14.45 0.16
N GLY A 219 11.42 14.39 0.45
CA GLY A 219 11.95 14.78 1.76
C GLY A 219 11.90 16.30 1.94
N ALA A 220 11.65 16.74 3.16
CA ALA A 220 11.71 18.14 3.58
C ALA A 220 12.90 18.38 4.52
#